data_AF-A0A6P1BWZ5-F1
#
_entry.id   AF-A0A6P1BWZ5-F1
#
_cell.length_a   1.000
_cell.length_b   1.000
_cell.length_c   1.000
_cell.angle_alpha   90.00
_cell.angle_beta   90.00
_cell.angle_gamma   90.00
#
_symmetry.space_group_name_H-M   'P 1'
#
loop_
_entity.id
_entity.type
_entity.pdbx_description
1 polymer ?
#
loop_
_entity_poly.entity_id
_entity_poly.type
_entity_poly.pdbx_seq_one_letter_code
_entity_poly.pdbx_strand_id
1 'polypeptide(L)'
;MRARNSILMAAMALALTAGWPGISARAESIVRYGISMADIPLTTGQPDRGAGAYQFTAYTIYDPLVAWEMDVADRPGKLVPGL
;
A
#
# COMPACT_ATOMS: atom_id res chain seq x y z
N MET A 1 -8.94 10.28 -49.34
CA MET A 1 -9.89 9.45 -48.55
C MET A 1 -9.24 8.78 -47.33
N ARG A 2 -8.05 8.15 -47.44
CA ARG A 2 -7.36 7.50 -46.29
C ARG A 2 -7.12 8.42 -45.09
N ALA A 3 -6.63 9.65 -45.31
CA ALA A 3 -6.35 10.61 -44.24
C ALA A 3 -7.59 11.08 -43.45
N ARG A 4 -8.76 11.13 -44.12
CA ARG A 4 -10.02 11.53 -43.49
C ARG A 4 -10.54 10.44 -42.55
N ASN A 5 -10.45 9.18 -42.99
CA ASN A 5 -10.85 8.04 -42.15
C ASN A 5 -9.93 7.88 -40.94
N SER A 6 -8.63 8.14 -41.07
CA SER A 6 -7.70 8.10 -39.93
C SER A 6 -7.99 9.19 -38.89
N ILE A 7 -8.35 10.40 -39.32
CA ILE A 7 -8.73 11.50 -38.41
C ILE A 7 -10.03 11.18 -37.67
N LEU A 8 -11.03 10.61 -38.37
CA LEU A 8 -12.30 10.20 -37.75
C LEU A 8 -12.11 9.08 -36.73
N MET A 9 -11.22 8.12 -37.01
CA MET A 9 -10.90 7.04 -36.06
C MET A 9 -10.17 7.57 -34.82
N ALA A 10 -9.23 8.52 -35.00
CA ALA A 10 -8.54 9.16 -33.88
C ALA A 10 -9.50 9.98 -33.00
N ALA A 11 -10.42 10.73 -33.60
CA ALA A 11 -11.43 11.49 -32.86
C ALA A 11 -12.38 10.59 -32.08
N MET A 12 -12.78 9.44 -32.65
CA MET A 12 -13.63 8.47 -31.96
C MET A 12 -12.91 7.77 -30.81
N ALA A 13 -11.63 7.43 -30.97
CA ALA A 13 -10.81 6.89 -29.89
C ALA A 13 -10.68 7.88 -28.71
N LEU A 14 -10.50 9.18 -29.00
CA LEU A 14 -10.40 10.22 -27.98
C LEU A 14 -11.74 10.47 -27.25
N ALA A 15 -12.86 10.39 -27.97
CA ALA A 15 -14.19 10.55 -27.39
C ALA A 15 -14.57 9.38 -26.46
N LEU A 16 -14.15 8.15 -26.82
CA LEU A 16 -14.38 6.95 -26.00
C LEU A 16 -13.59 6.97 -24.68
N THR A 17 -12.42 7.61 -24.64
CA THR A 17 -11.61 7.71 -23.41
C THR A 17 -11.97 8.91 -22.55
N ALA A 18 -12.38 10.04 -23.15
CA ALA A 18 -12.73 11.25 -22.41
C ALA A 18 -14.13 11.22 -21.78
N GLY A 19 -15.06 10.45 -22.36
CA GLY A 19 -16.44 10.35 -21.89
C GLY A 19 -16.72 9.23 -20.88
N TRP A 20 -15.73 8.40 -20.56
CA TRP A 20 -15.91 7.32 -19.59
C TRP A 20 -15.88 7.91 -18.17
N PRO A 21 -16.99 7.92 -17.41
CA PRO A 21 -16.92 8.25 -16.00
C PRO A 21 -16.06 7.16 -15.36
N GLY A 22 -14.79 7.49 -15.08
CA GLY A 22 -13.89 6.58 -14.41
C GLY A 22 -14.58 6.09 -13.16
N ILE A 23 -14.82 4.78 -13.06
CA ILE A 23 -15.28 4.17 -11.82
C ILE A 23 -14.21 4.54 -10.80
N SER A 24 -14.53 5.40 -9.84
CA SER A 24 -13.58 5.72 -8.77
C SER A 24 -13.24 4.40 -8.08
N ALA A 25 -12.01 3.93 -8.26
CA ALA A 25 -11.52 2.76 -7.56
C ALA A 25 -11.58 3.07 -6.07
N ARG A 26 -12.57 2.50 -5.37
CA ARG A 26 -12.64 2.58 -3.92
C ARG A 26 -11.70 1.52 -3.37
N ALA A 27 -10.50 1.95 -2.98
CA ALA A 27 -9.57 1.07 -2.28
C ALA A 27 -10.21 0.64 -0.96
N GLU A 28 -10.09 -0.65 -0.63
CA GLU A 28 -10.48 -1.16 0.67
C GLU A 28 -9.60 -0.50 1.74
N SER A 29 -10.22 0.03 2.80
CA SER A 29 -9.53 0.73 3.89
C SER A 29 -9.24 -0.17 5.09
N ILE A 30 -9.81 -1.38 5.11
CA ILE A 30 -9.67 -2.34 6.21
C ILE A 30 -8.83 -3.49 5.70
N VAL A 31 -7.67 -3.70 6.30
CA VAL A 31 -6.87 -4.87 5.98
C VAL A 31 -7.17 -6.00 6.96
N ARG A 32 -7.43 -7.20 6.43
CA ARG A 32 -7.73 -8.40 7.21
C ARG A 32 -6.58 -9.39 7.03
N TYR A 33 -5.96 -9.80 8.14
CA TYR A 33 -4.87 -10.75 8.16
C TYR A 33 -5.17 -11.89 9.12
N GLY A 34 -4.72 -13.10 8.77
CA GLY A 34 -4.67 -14.22 9.71
C GLY A 34 -3.37 -14.20 10.50
N ILE A 35 -3.44 -14.59 11.77
CA ILE A 35 -2.26 -14.68 12.65
C ILE A 35 -2.20 -16.06 13.30
N SER A 36 -1.01 -16.44 13.76
CA SER A 36 -0.89 -17.58 14.67
C SER A 36 -1.66 -17.27 15.95
N MET A 37 -2.35 -18.28 16.48
CA MET A 37 -3.04 -18.16 17.77
C MET A 37 -2.07 -17.93 18.94
N ALA A 38 -0.77 -18.18 18.72
CA ALA A 38 0.28 -17.85 19.67
C ALA A 38 0.62 -16.35 19.69
N ASP A 39 0.42 -15.61 18.60
CA ASP A 39 0.87 -14.21 18.47
C ASP A 39 -0.21 -13.20 18.91
N ILE A 40 -0.78 -13.36 20.11
CA ILE A 40 -1.87 -12.50 20.59
C ILE A 40 -1.35 -11.05 20.75
N PRO A 41 -1.97 -10.05 20.09
CA PRO A 41 -1.55 -8.67 20.23
C PRO A 41 -1.79 -8.11 21.62
N LEU A 42 -0.74 -7.60 22.25
CA LEU A 42 -0.81 -6.87 23.51
C LEU A 42 -0.61 -5.38 23.28
N THR A 43 -1.39 -4.56 23.98
CA THR A 43 -1.34 -3.10 23.86
C THR A 43 -0.07 -2.49 24.41
N THR A 44 0.73 -3.24 25.17
CA THR A 44 2.05 -2.81 25.68
C THR A 44 3.12 -2.70 24.59
N GLY A 45 2.82 -3.06 23.34
CA GLY A 45 3.76 -3.07 22.21
C GLY A 45 4.74 -4.26 22.23
N GLN A 46 4.92 -4.92 23.37
CA GLN A 46 5.70 -6.16 23.47
C GLN A 46 4.82 -7.40 23.29
N PRO A 47 5.15 -8.34 22.39
CA PRO A 47 4.42 -9.59 22.25
C PRO A 47 4.69 -10.52 23.44
N ASP A 48 3.70 -11.31 23.83
CA ASP A 48 3.86 -12.33 24.87
C ASP A 48 4.51 -13.62 24.34
N ARG A 49 4.40 -13.89 23.03
CA ARG A 49 4.99 -14.98 22.26
C ARG A 49 5.23 -14.51 20.82
N GLY A 50 6.24 -15.10 20.16
CA GLY A 50 6.58 -14.79 18.77
C GLY A 50 6.84 -13.30 18.53
N ALA A 51 7.27 -12.93 17.33
CA ALA A 51 7.41 -11.52 16.94
C ALA A 51 6.26 -11.05 16.04
N GLY A 52 5.30 -11.93 15.73
CA GLY A 52 4.22 -11.66 14.79
C GLY A 52 3.25 -10.59 15.28
N ALA A 53 3.11 -10.42 16.60
CA ALA A 53 2.16 -9.47 17.18
C ALA A 53 2.61 -7.99 17.08
N TYR A 54 3.92 -7.73 16.85
CA TYR A 54 4.47 -6.36 16.77
C TYR A 54 3.78 -5.50 15.69
N GLN A 55 3.38 -6.11 14.58
CA GLN A 55 2.74 -5.40 13.46
C GLN A 55 1.33 -4.86 13.77
N PHE A 56 0.69 -5.31 14.85
CA PHE A 56 -0.68 -4.91 15.19
C PHE A 56 -0.78 -3.85 16.27
N THR A 57 0.18 -3.80 17.19
CA THR A 57 0.16 -2.84 18.30
C THR A 57 1.43 -2.02 18.37
N ALA A 58 2.61 -2.61 18.19
CA ALA A 58 3.85 -1.86 18.35
C ALA A 58 4.03 -0.80 17.25
N TYR A 59 3.91 -1.18 15.98
CA TYR A 59 4.10 -0.24 14.85
C TYR A 59 2.89 0.66 14.58
N THR A 60 1.73 0.33 15.11
CA THR A 60 0.47 1.05 14.83
C THR A 60 0.07 2.03 15.94
N ILE A 61 0.52 1.78 17.18
CA ILE A 61 0.19 2.61 18.35
C ILE A 61 1.39 3.47 18.78
N TYR A 62 2.61 3.02 18.50
CA TYR A 62 3.83 3.67 18.99
C TYR A 62 4.81 3.98 17.87
N ASP A 63 5.50 5.11 18.01
CA ASP A 63 6.62 5.46 17.14
C ASP A 63 7.92 4.86 17.71
N PRO A 64 8.74 4.18 16.88
CA PRO A 64 10.02 3.67 17.32
C PRO A 64 11.06 4.79 17.43
N LEU A 65 12.05 4.66 18.32
CA LEU A 65 13.18 5.59 18.36
C LEU A 65 14.08 5.47 17.11
N VAL A 66 14.20 4.25 16.59
CA VAL A 66 15.01 3.90 15.42
C VAL A 66 14.20 2.94 14.55
N ALA A 67 14.11 3.23 13.27
CA ALA A 67 13.47 2.39 12.27
C ALA A 67 14.47 1.88 11.23
N TRP A 68 14.02 0.95 10.40
CA TRP A 68 14.76 0.42 9.26
C TRP A 68 14.23 1.03 7.96
N GLU A 69 15.13 1.41 7.05
CA GLU A 69 14.79 1.90 5.72
C GLU A 69 14.12 0.79 4.88
N MET A 70 12.82 0.94 4.60
CA MET A 70 12.00 -0.09 3.95
C MET A 70 11.75 0.14 2.44
N ASP A 71 12.18 1.28 1.90
CA ASP A 71 11.94 1.70 0.51
C ASP A 71 13.11 1.36 -0.44
N VAL A 72 14.09 0.58 0.02
CA VAL A 72 15.32 0.26 -0.71
C VAL A 72 15.47 -1.25 -0.88
N ALA A 73 15.71 -1.68 -2.12
CA ALA A 73 15.84 -3.10 -2.48
C ALA A 73 17.19 -3.47 -3.11
N ASP A 74 17.97 -2.49 -3.58
CA ASP A 74 19.20 -2.67 -4.37
C ASP A 74 20.49 -2.56 -3.54
N ARG A 75 20.39 -2.11 -2.29
CA ARG A 75 21.48 -2.04 -1.32
C ARG A 75 20.96 -2.40 0.08
N PRO A 76 21.86 -2.69 1.05
CA PRO A 76 21.44 -2.80 2.45
C PRO A 76 20.71 -1.54 2.90
N GLY A 77 19.57 -1.74 3.57
CA GLY A 77 18.83 -0.67 4.25
C GLY A 77 19.65 -0.10 5.41
N LYS A 78 19.36 1.16 5.76
CA LYS A 78 20.01 1.85 6.88
C LYS A 78 19.08 1.94 8.08
N LEU A 79 19.68 2.18 9.24
CA LEU A 79 18.93 2.66 10.41
C LEU A 79 18.59 4.14 10.19
N VAL A 80 17.33 4.50 10.45
CA VAL A 80 16.82 5.87 10.34
C VAL A 80 16.15 6.27 11.66
N PRO A 81 16.17 7.56 12.04
CA PRO A 81 15.36 8.05 13.15
C PRO A 81 13.87 7.73 12.92
N GLY A 82 13.17 7.28 13.96
CA GLY A 82 11.73 7.05 13.91
C GLY A 82 10.89 8.14 14.59
N LEU A 83 11.54 9.18 15.11
CA LEU A 83 10.97 10.41 15.68
C LEU A 83 11.43 11.64 14.88
#